data_AF-X1QFU7-F1
#
_entry.id   AF-X1QFU7-F1
#
_cell.length_a   1.000
_cell.length_b   1.000
_cell.length_c   1.000
_cell.angle_alpha   90.00
_cell.angle_beta   90.00
_cell.angle_gamma   90.00
#
_symmetry.space_group_name_H-M   'P 1'
#
loop_
_entity.id
_entity.type
_entity.pdbx_description
1 polymer ?
#
loop_
_entity_poly.entity_id
_entity_poly.type
_entity_poly.pdbx_seq_one_letter_code
_entity_poly.pdbx_strand_id
1 'polypeptide(L)'
;LDLVGELTPLEFLATKSLSLTLNADAIANNYKIYLGMWAVSPSVAQKLLWGLPLTAEDEALAAKRGVRDAVAKGVLPFPTSYQIERECMGFKRTYAEIVASAATGTTTPIITESPLEGEFLVLESVSADPTGPPALTLEDNAQLYVTRDDDTDYLKLPIFAMAKTYDLPCFIPALRKLEVNFYHEAGAPLTDRYVRVVIGRYKLTDILNARFGRPASAEAIEVIKAGVVP
;
A
#
# COMPACT_ATOMS: atom_id res chain seq x y z
N LEU A 1 -23.21 -2.56 8.80
CA LEU A 1 -22.39 -1.87 9.83
C LEU A 1 -21.71 -0.71 9.12
N ASP A 2 -22.22 0.50 9.27
CA ASP A 2 -21.49 1.69 8.81
C ASP A 2 -20.35 1.95 9.79
N LEU A 3 -19.20 1.32 9.54
CA LEU A 3 -17.94 1.71 10.15
C LEU A 3 -17.44 2.97 9.44
N VAL A 4 -18.13 4.08 9.67
CA VAL A 4 -17.61 5.43 9.44
C VAL A 4 -16.97 5.90 10.75
N GLY A 5 -16.03 5.11 11.25
CA GLY A 5 -15.05 5.54 12.24
C GLY A 5 -13.73 5.73 11.51
N GLU A 6 -12.91 6.69 11.93
CA GLU A 6 -11.52 6.77 11.46
C GLU A 6 -10.94 5.36 11.39
N LEU A 7 -10.36 5.01 10.24
CA LEU A 7 -9.71 3.72 10.02
C LEU A 7 -8.49 3.65 10.94
N THR A 8 -8.70 3.38 12.22
CA THR A 8 -7.62 3.13 13.16
C THR A 8 -6.91 1.88 12.66
N PRO A 9 -5.65 1.99 12.21
CA PRO A 9 -4.93 0.82 11.73
C PRO A 9 -4.85 -0.19 12.87
N LEU A 10 -5.34 -1.40 12.62
CA LEU A 10 -5.23 -2.50 13.57
C LEU A 10 -3.87 -3.15 13.35
N GLU A 11 -2.98 -3.05 14.35
CA GLU A 11 -1.68 -3.70 14.34
C GLU A 11 -1.76 -5.06 15.03
N PHE A 12 -1.34 -6.11 14.31
CA PHE A 12 -1.31 -7.48 14.84
C PHE A 12 0.07 -8.09 14.61
N LEU A 13 0.58 -8.81 15.60
CA LEU A 13 1.74 -9.68 15.40
C LEU A 13 1.29 -10.97 14.72
N ALA A 14 1.41 -11.03 13.39
CA ALA A 14 1.19 -12.24 12.63
C ALA A 14 2.45 -13.13 12.67
N THR A 15 2.40 -14.25 13.39
CA THR A 15 3.53 -15.20 13.51
C THR A 15 3.43 -16.39 12.55
N LYS A 16 2.23 -16.70 12.04
CA LYS A 16 1.97 -17.85 11.14
C LYS A 16 1.03 -17.51 10.00
N SER A 17 -0.17 -17.00 10.31
CA SER A 17 -1.18 -16.61 9.33
C SER A 17 -2.07 -15.49 9.90
N LEU A 18 -2.64 -14.70 8.99
CA LEU A 18 -3.72 -13.76 9.28
C LEU A 18 -4.90 -14.11 8.38
N SER A 19 -6.10 -14.22 8.95
CA SER A 19 -7.32 -14.50 8.20
C SER A 19 -8.41 -13.50 8.58
N LEU A 20 -9.01 -12.86 7.57
CA LEU A 20 -10.24 -12.10 7.73
C LEU A 20 -11.42 -12.98 7.32
N THR A 21 -12.37 -13.19 8.22
CA THR A 21 -13.59 -13.97 7.96
C THR A 21 -14.81 -13.09 8.15
N LEU A 22 -15.69 -13.10 7.16
CA LEU A 22 -16.98 -12.41 7.20
C LEU A 22 -18.05 -13.41 7.63
N ASN A 23 -18.70 -13.12 8.74
CA ASN A 23 -19.83 -13.90 9.24
C ASN A 23 -21.12 -13.10 9.04
N ALA A 24 -22.17 -13.76 8.59
CA ALA A 24 -23.50 -13.18 8.44
C ALA A 24 -24.56 -14.16 8.95
N ASP A 25 -25.47 -13.69 9.80
CA ASP A 25 -26.54 -14.50 10.39
C ASP A 25 -27.71 -14.77 9.42
N ALA A 26 -27.71 -14.09 8.27
CA ALA A 26 -28.65 -14.27 7.16
C ALA A 26 -27.94 -13.98 5.83
N ILE A 27 -28.59 -14.32 4.71
CA ILE A 27 -28.06 -14.04 3.37
C ILE A 27 -27.84 -12.53 3.22
N ALA A 28 -26.57 -12.14 3.10
CA ALA A 28 -26.16 -10.78 2.78
C ALA A 28 -25.71 -10.74 1.32
N ASN A 29 -26.42 -9.96 0.49
CA ASN A 29 -26.06 -9.73 -0.90
C ASN A 29 -25.36 -8.37 -1.05
N ASN A 30 -24.44 -8.24 -2.01
CA ASN A 30 -23.83 -6.98 -2.44
C ASN A 30 -23.06 -6.20 -1.35
N TYR A 31 -22.44 -6.88 -0.38
CA TYR A 31 -21.55 -6.22 0.58
C TYR A 31 -20.17 -5.96 -0.03
N LYS A 32 -19.66 -4.74 0.14
CA LYS A 32 -18.34 -4.29 -0.30
C LYS A 32 -17.45 -4.07 0.91
N ILE A 33 -16.26 -4.66 0.90
CA ILE A 33 -15.26 -4.49 1.97
C ILE A 33 -13.93 -4.19 1.33
N TYR A 34 -13.27 -3.17 1.86
CA TYR A 34 -11.93 -2.79 1.47
C TYR A 34 -11.00 -3.03 2.66
N LEU A 35 -9.95 -3.81 2.45
CA LEU A 35 -8.92 -4.06 3.46
C LEU A 35 -7.55 -3.74 2.86
N GLY A 36 -6.83 -2.83 3.51
CA GLY A 36 -5.39 -2.64 3.29
C GLY A 36 -4.64 -3.37 4.39
N MET A 37 -3.67 -4.20 4.04
CA MET A 37 -2.78 -4.86 5.00
C MET A 37 -1.33 -4.51 4.69
N TRP A 38 -0.60 -4.13 5.73
CA TRP A 38 0.85 -3.90 5.66
C TRP A 38 1.53 -4.98 6.48
N ALA A 39 2.46 -5.70 5.85
CA ALA A 39 3.31 -6.67 6.52
C ALA A 39 4.72 -6.09 6.63
N VAL A 40 5.20 -5.91 7.86
CA VAL A 40 6.55 -5.39 8.15
C VAL A 40 7.24 -6.26 9.18
N SER A 41 8.55 -6.45 9.01
CA SER A 41 9.37 -7.08 10.04
C SER A 41 9.44 -6.18 11.28
N PRO A 42 9.26 -6.73 12.49
CA PRO A 42 9.30 -5.92 13.70
C PRO A 42 10.71 -5.37 13.95
N SER A 43 10.79 -4.06 14.14
CA SER A 43 11.97 -3.35 14.64
C SER A 43 12.32 -3.75 16.07
N VAL A 44 13.52 -3.41 16.54
CA VAL A 44 13.91 -3.62 17.94
C VAL A 44 12.94 -2.92 18.91
N ALA A 45 12.50 -1.70 18.59
CA ALA A 45 11.49 -0.99 19.38
C ALA A 45 10.16 -1.76 19.49
N GLN A 46 9.65 -2.30 18.38
CA GLN A 46 8.42 -3.09 18.36
C GLN A 46 8.58 -4.41 19.11
N LYS A 47 9.71 -5.10 18.94
CA LYS A 47 10.02 -6.32 19.70
C LYS A 47 10.00 -6.05 21.20
N LEU A 48 10.62 -4.95 21.65
CA LEU A 48 10.60 -4.54 23.05
C LEU A 48 9.19 -4.21 23.55
N LEU A 49 8.40 -3.43 22.79
CA LEU A 49 7.02 -3.10 23.14
C LEU A 49 6.15 -4.35 23.30
N TRP A 50 6.32 -5.34 22.41
CA TRP A 50 5.54 -6.58 22.39
C TRP A 50 6.13 -7.69 23.27
N GLY A 51 7.23 -7.44 23.98
CA GLY A 51 7.88 -8.43 24.85
C GLY A 51 8.51 -9.61 24.10
N LEU A 52 8.89 -9.42 22.84
CA LEU A 52 9.55 -10.43 22.02
C LEU A 52 11.04 -10.56 22.38
N PRO A 53 11.63 -11.76 22.29
CA PRO A 53 13.04 -11.95 22.56
C PRO A 53 13.91 -11.19 21.54
N LEU A 54 14.94 -10.53 22.05
CA LEU A 54 15.96 -9.89 21.22
C LEU A 54 17.13 -10.83 20.96
N THR A 55 17.70 -10.72 19.76
CA THR A 55 18.99 -11.34 19.45
C THR A 55 20.14 -10.57 20.12
N ALA A 56 21.33 -11.16 20.22
CA ALA A 56 22.50 -10.46 20.76
C ALA A 56 22.84 -9.17 19.97
N GLU A 57 22.63 -9.18 18.65
CA GLU A 57 22.77 -7.99 17.81
C GLU A 57 21.71 -6.93 18.10
N ASP A 58 20.46 -7.35 18.30
CA ASP A 58 19.36 -6.44 18.63
C ASP A 58 19.59 -5.79 20.00
N GLU A 59 20.11 -6.52 20.98
CA GLU A 59 20.47 -5.99 22.29
C GLU A 59 21.60 -4.95 22.18
N ALA A 60 22.66 -5.25 21.42
CA ALA A 60 23.74 -4.31 21.18
C ALA A 60 23.24 -3.03 20.50
N LEU A 61 22.33 -3.16 19.52
CA LEU A 61 21.72 -2.04 18.83
C LEU A 61 20.79 -1.23 19.76
N ALA A 62 19.98 -1.90 20.59
CA ALA A 62 19.11 -1.26 21.57
C ALA A 62 19.91 -0.39 22.55
N ALA A 63 21.05 -0.91 23.04
CA ALA A 63 21.95 -0.19 23.92
C ALA A 63 22.61 1.00 23.20
N LYS A 64 23.13 0.80 21.98
CA LYS A 64 23.79 1.85 21.18
C LYS A 64 22.88 3.05 20.91
N ARG A 65 21.60 2.81 20.61
CA ARG A 65 20.64 3.84 20.19
C ARG A 65 19.66 4.27 21.30
N GLY A 66 19.78 3.74 22.52
CA GLY A 66 18.91 4.09 23.64
C GLY A 66 17.44 3.67 23.46
N VAL A 67 17.19 2.61 22.68
CA VAL A 67 15.82 2.20 22.27
C VAL A 67 14.98 1.79 23.47
N ARG A 68 15.57 1.06 24.43
CA ARG A 68 14.87 0.54 25.62
C ARG A 68 14.30 1.66 26.48
N ASP A 69 15.07 2.72 26.70
CA ASP A 69 14.61 3.88 27.47
C ASP A 69 13.51 4.64 26.74
N ALA A 70 13.62 4.77 25.41
CA ALA A 70 12.60 5.41 24.59
C ALA A 70 11.26 4.63 24.59
N VAL A 71 11.32 3.30 24.53
CA VAL A 71 10.13 2.43 24.67
C VAL A 71 9.54 2.55 26.07
N ALA A 72 10.36 2.50 27.12
CA ALA A 72 9.88 2.63 28.51
C ALA A 72 9.20 3.99 28.80
N LYS A 73 9.63 5.05 28.10
CA LYS A 73 9.03 6.39 28.17
C LYS A 73 7.81 6.56 27.26
N GLY A 74 7.43 5.55 26.47
CA GLY A 74 6.31 5.62 25.53
C GLY A 74 6.58 6.49 24.29
N VAL A 75 7.85 6.73 23.93
CA VAL A 75 8.23 7.50 22.74
C VAL A 75 8.27 6.62 21.49
N LEU A 76 8.76 5.39 21.63
CA LEU A 76 8.88 4.41 20.55
C LEU A 76 7.99 3.18 20.82
N PRO A 77 7.57 2.47 19.75
CA PRO A 77 7.73 2.79 18.33
C PRO A 77 6.78 3.91 17.87
N PHE A 78 7.15 4.63 16.80
CA PHE A 78 6.25 5.61 16.19
C PHE A 78 5.13 4.92 15.39
N PRO A 79 3.91 5.51 15.36
CA PRO A 79 2.86 5.07 14.44
C PRO A 79 3.34 5.05 12.98
N THR A 80 2.93 4.06 12.19
CA THR A 80 3.37 3.89 10.79
C THR A 80 3.11 5.12 9.93
N SER A 81 1.97 5.78 10.09
CA SER A 81 1.65 7.02 9.37
C SER A 81 2.69 8.12 9.62
N TYR A 82 3.11 8.29 10.87
CA TYR A 82 4.14 9.25 11.25
C TYR A 82 5.52 8.90 10.69
N GLN A 83 5.88 7.60 10.68
CA GLN A 83 7.12 7.14 10.07
C GLN A 83 7.15 7.47 8.56
N ILE A 84 6.07 7.14 7.85
CA ILE A 84 5.96 7.43 6.41
C ILE A 84 6.07 8.93 6.16
N GLU A 85 5.35 9.76 6.92
CA GLU A 85 5.38 11.21 6.75
C GLU A 85 6.81 11.77 6.93
N ARG A 86 7.50 11.36 8.00
CA ARG A 86 8.87 11.79 8.30
C ARG A 86 9.87 11.33 7.26
N GLU A 87 9.79 10.07 6.84
CA GLU A 87 10.79 9.47 5.96
C GLU A 87 10.56 9.85 4.49
N CYS A 88 9.30 9.93 4.07
CA CYS A 88 8.98 10.12 2.68
C CYS A 88 9.05 11.60 2.25
N MET A 89 8.94 12.59 3.14
CA MET A 89 9.10 14.03 2.81
C MET A 89 8.47 14.42 1.45
N GLY A 90 7.21 14.01 1.23
CA GLY A 90 6.56 14.10 -0.08
C GLY A 90 6.60 15.50 -0.67
N PHE A 91 7.04 15.62 -1.93
CA PHE A 91 7.21 16.94 -2.56
C PHE A 91 6.29 17.17 -3.76
N LYS A 92 5.77 16.11 -4.41
CA LYS A 92 4.86 16.23 -5.55
C LYS A 92 3.85 15.10 -5.61
N ARG A 93 2.59 15.43 -5.91
CA ARG A 93 1.51 14.48 -6.20
C ARG A 93 0.95 14.76 -7.59
N THR A 94 0.75 13.69 -8.36
CA THR A 94 0.04 13.72 -9.63
C THR A 94 -1.34 13.13 -9.42
N TYR A 95 -2.36 13.90 -9.81
CA TYR A 95 -3.75 13.46 -9.86
C TYR A 95 -4.09 13.20 -11.32
N ALA A 96 -4.57 12.00 -11.63
CA ALA A 96 -4.97 11.64 -12.99
C ALA A 96 -6.39 11.10 -12.98
N GLU A 97 -7.25 11.70 -13.80
CA GLU A 97 -8.56 11.17 -14.16
C GLU A 97 -8.49 10.72 -15.62
N ILE A 98 -8.82 9.46 -15.86
CA ILE A 98 -8.61 8.77 -17.13
C ILE A 98 -9.92 8.18 -17.59
N VAL A 99 -10.18 8.30 -18.88
CA VAL A 99 -11.28 7.64 -19.56
C VAL A 99 -10.69 6.39 -20.23
N ALA A 100 -10.80 5.26 -19.55
CA ALA A 100 -10.25 3.97 -19.94
C ALA A 100 -11.21 3.18 -20.84
N SER A 101 -10.65 2.49 -21.82
CA SER A 101 -11.35 1.52 -22.65
C SER A 101 -10.52 0.24 -22.73
N ALA A 102 -11.17 -0.92 -22.76
CA ALA A 102 -10.51 -2.21 -22.92
C ALA A 102 -11.31 -3.10 -23.87
N ALA A 103 -10.60 -3.72 -24.81
CA ALA A 103 -11.13 -4.82 -25.59
C ALA A 103 -11.28 -6.06 -24.70
N THR A 104 -12.28 -6.88 -25.00
CA THR A 104 -12.53 -8.15 -24.31
C THR A 104 -11.29 -9.04 -24.33
N GLY A 105 -10.93 -9.59 -23.18
CA GLY A 105 -9.76 -10.45 -22.98
C GLY A 105 -8.41 -9.73 -23.04
N THR A 106 -8.37 -8.39 -23.08
CA THR A 106 -7.13 -7.63 -23.25
C THR A 106 -6.82 -6.75 -22.05
N THR A 107 -5.56 -6.76 -21.62
CA THR A 107 -5.02 -5.82 -20.63
C THR A 107 -4.47 -4.60 -21.37
N THR A 108 -4.98 -3.41 -21.04
CA THR A 108 -4.56 -2.14 -21.64
C THR A 108 -3.90 -1.24 -20.60
N PRO A 109 -2.66 -0.77 -20.80
CA PRO A 109 -2.04 0.19 -19.90
C PRO A 109 -2.75 1.52 -20.02
N ILE A 110 -3.25 2.02 -18.90
CA ILE A 110 -3.89 3.34 -18.80
C ILE A 110 -2.95 4.37 -18.16
N ILE A 111 -1.97 3.89 -17.41
CA ILE A 111 -0.88 4.70 -16.85
C ILE A 111 0.41 3.90 -16.91
N THR A 112 1.48 4.56 -17.35
CA THR A 112 2.83 4.04 -17.24
C THR A 112 3.74 5.19 -16.84
N GLU A 113 4.27 5.12 -15.63
CA GLU A 113 5.13 6.16 -15.06
C GLU A 113 6.44 5.55 -14.57
N SER A 114 7.51 6.30 -14.76
CA SER A 114 8.83 5.98 -14.21
C SER A 114 9.31 7.11 -13.29
N PRO A 115 9.95 6.77 -12.16
CA PRO A 115 10.57 7.78 -11.30
C PRO A 115 11.76 8.42 -12.02
N LEU A 116 12.07 9.66 -11.64
CA LEU A 116 13.32 10.30 -12.05
C LEU A 116 14.47 9.75 -11.21
N GLU A 117 15.70 10.10 -11.59
CA GLU A 117 16.89 9.73 -10.80
C GLU A 117 16.79 10.28 -9.37
N GLY A 118 17.00 9.39 -8.39
CA GLY A 118 16.89 9.74 -6.97
C GLY A 118 15.46 9.84 -6.43
N GLU A 119 14.46 9.38 -7.19
CA GLU A 119 13.05 9.34 -6.77
C GLU A 119 12.50 7.91 -6.72
N PHE A 120 11.32 7.76 -6.12
CA PHE A 120 10.44 6.61 -6.30
C PHE A 120 8.99 7.10 -6.40
N LEU A 121 8.15 6.28 -7.02
CA LEU A 121 6.71 6.53 -7.15
C LEU A 121 5.95 5.77 -6.08
N VAL A 122 4.78 6.27 -5.68
CA VAL A 122 3.84 5.51 -4.84
C VAL A 122 2.46 5.68 -5.45
N LEU A 123 1.77 4.57 -5.74
CA LEU A 123 0.32 4.63 -5.91
C LEU A 123 -0.29 4.86 -4.53
N GLU A 124 -0.87 6.03 -4.33
CA GLU A 124 -1.48 6.47 -3.06
C GLU A 124 -2.98 6.16 -3.03
N SER A 125 -3.64 6.21 -4.18
CA SER A 125 -5.03 5.79 -4.27
C SER A 125 -5.44 5.43 -5.69
N VAL A 126 -6.50 4.63 -5.77
CA VAL A 126 -7.12 4.23 -7.04
C VAL A 126 -8.64 4.12 -6.89
N SER A 127 -9.39 4.55 -7.88
CA SER A 127 -10.81 4.28 -8.02
C SER A 127 -11.20 4.08 -9.47
N ALA A 128 -12.31 3.40 -9.67
CA ALA A 128 -12.95 3.25 -10.97
C ALA A 128 -14.47 3.37 -10.81
N ASP A 129 -15.13 3.78 -11.89
CA ASP A 129 -16.58 3.92 -11.95
C ASP A 129 -17.24 2.61 -12.46
N PRO A 130 -17.87 1.80 -11.58
CA PRO A 130 -18.60 0.62 -12.01
C PRO A 130 -19.96 0.95 -12.63
N THR A 131 -20.46 2.18 -12.49
CA THR A 131 -21.83 2.57 -12.85
C THR A 131 -21.96 3.13 -14.26
N GLY A 132 -20.84 3.34 -14.97
CA GLY A 132 -20.85 3.75 -16.38
C GLY A 132 -21.59 2.74 -17.28
N PRO A 133 -22.02 3.12 -18.50
CA PRO A 133 -22.78 2.24 -19.38
C PRO A 133 -21.90 1.23 -20.13
N PRO A 134 -22.14 -0.10 -20.07
CA PRO A 134 -23.07 -0.83 -19.18
C PRO A 134 -22.57 -0.92 -17.73
N ALA A 135 -23.47 -0.89 -16.75
CA ALA A 135 -23.07 -1.03 -15.35
C ALA A 135 -22.39 -2.40 -15.12
N LEU A 136 -21.26 -2.38 -14.43
CA LEU A 136 -20.42 -3.57 -14.24
C LEU A 136 -20.92 -4.41 -13.07
N THR A 137 -20.97 -5.70 -13.30
CA THR A 137 -21.32 -6.76 -12.36
C THR A 137 -20.11 -7.66 -12.10
N LEU A 138 -20.28 -8.65 -11.23
CA LEU A 138 -19.26 -9.67 -10.99
C LEU A 138 -18.93 -10.48 -12.26
N GLU A 139 -19.90 -10.71 -13.13
CA GLU A 139 -19.75 -11.56 -14.33
C GLU A 139 -18.88 -10.92 -15.41
N ASP A 140 -18.81 -9.58 -15.45
CA ASP A 140 -17.99 -8.84 -16.42
C ASP A 140 -16.48 -9.01 -16.18
N ASN A 141 -16.11 -9.43 -14.96
CA ASN A 141 -14.74 -9.56 -14.47
C ASN A 141 -13.79 -8.41 -14.89
N ALA A 142 -14.29 -7.17 -14.81
CA ALA A 142 -13.49 -5.98 -15.08
C ALA A 142 -12.56 -5.69 -13.91
N GLN A 143 -11.26 -5.53 -14.19
CA GLN A 143 -10.21 -5.37 -13.18
C GLN A 143 -9.26 -4.23 -13.49
N LEU A 144 -8.71 -3.65 -12.42
CA LEU A 144 -7.48 -2.87 -12.48
C LEU A 144 -6.32 -3.76 -12.04
N TYR A 145 -5.30 -3.88 -12.90
CA TYR A 145 -4.03 -4.48 -12.52
C TYR A 145 -3.04 -3.39 -12.18
N VAL A 146 -2.35 -3.53 -11.05
CA VAL A 146 -1.20 -2.70 -10.70
C VAL A 146 0.04 -3.53 -10.89
N THR A 147 0.93 -3.07 -11.76
CA THR A 147 2.27 -3.62 -11.94
C THR A 147 3.28 -2.66 -11.31
N ARG A 148 4.18 -3.22 -10.51
CA ARG A 148 5.25 -2.51 -9.82
C ARG A 148 6.58 -3.13 -10.21
N ASP A 149 7.49 -2.35 -10.75
CA ASP A 149 8.87 -2.80 -10.99
C ASP A 149 8.91 -4.09 -11.83
N ASP A 150 9.38 -5.23 -11.27
CA ASP A 150 9.35 -6.54 -11.93
C ASP A 150 8.13 -7.40 -11.52
N ASP A 151 7.34 -6.94 -10.55
CA ASP A 151 6.13 -7.61 -10.07
C ASP A 151 4.96 -7.30 -11.02
N THR A 152 4.85 -8.08 -12.08
CA THR A 152 3.71 -8.01 -13.02
C THR A 152 2.43 -8.44 -12.34
N ASP A 153 1.35 -7.68 -12.53
CA ASP A 153 0.05 -7.92 -11.90
C ASP A 153 0.12 -8.09 -10.37
N TYR A 154 1.01 -7.32 -9.73
CA TYR A 154 1.22 -7.31 -8.28
C TYR A 154 -0.10 -7.25 -7.49
N LEU A 155 -1.04 -6.43 -7.96
CA LEU A 155 -2.37 -6.31 -7.37
C LEU A 155 -3.46 -6.37 -8.45
N LYS A 156 -4.53 -7.11 -8.15
CA LYS A 156 -5.70 -7.29 -8.99
C LYS A 156 -6.93 -6.76 -8.26
N LEU A 157 -7.53 -5.70 -8.76
CA LEU A 157 -8.64 -5.02 -8.09
C LEU A 157 -9.94 -5.10 -8.92
N PRO A 158 -11.00 -5.74 -8.40
CA PRO A 158 -12.27 -5.82 -9.11
C PRO A 158 -12.98 -4.47 -9.13
N ILE A 159 -13.36 -4.01 -10.31
CA ILE A 159 -13.95 -2.67 -10.50
C ILE A 159 -15.39 -2.62 -10.02
N PHE A 160 -16.17 -3.69 -10.17
CA PHE A 160 -17.57 -3.74 -9.72
C PHE A 160 -17.70 -3.44 -8.21
N ALA A 161 -16.66 -3.75 -7.44
CA ALA A 161 -16.59 -3.49 -6.01
C ALA A 161 -16.29 -2.03 -5.67
N MET A 162 -15.72 -1.24 -6.59
CA MET A 162 -15.29 0.15 -6.36
C MET A 162 -16.46 1.16 -6.36
N ALA A 163 -16.13 2.45 -6.22
CA ALA A 163 -17.06 3.56 -6.38
C ALA A 163 -16.33 4.79 -6.93
N LYS A 164 -17.00 5.56 -7.79
CA LYS A 164 -16.50 6.84 -8.32
C LYS A 164 -16.23 7.89 -7.23
N THR A 165 -16.93 7.79 -6.10
CA THR A 165 -16.86 8.78 -5.01
C THR A 165 -15.88 8.41 -3.90
N TYR A 166 -15.25 7.23 -3.97
CA TYR A 166 -14.35 6.74 -2.94
C TYR A 166 -13.06 6.24 -3.58
N ASP A 167 -11.96 6.92 -3.28
CA ASP A 167 -10.63 6.47 -3.67
C ASP A 167 -10.14 5.44 -2.67
N LEU A 168 -9.83 4.24 -3.14
CA LEU A 168 -9.25 3.19 -2.31
C LEU A 168 -7.83 3.64 -1.92
N PRO A 169 -7.55 3.95 -0.64
CA PRO A 169 -6.20 4.31 -0.23
C PRO A 169 -5.27 3.09 -0.37
N CYS A 170 -4.07 3.34 -0.86
CA CYS A 170 -3.02 2.35 -1.00
C CYS A 170 -1.65 2.98 -0.77
N PHE A 171 -0.63 2.13 -0.70
CA PHE A 171 0.76 2.57 -0.67
C PHE A 171 1.57 1.50 -1.39
N ILE A 172 1.61 1.63 -2.71
CA ILE A 172 2.34 0.69 -3.57
C ILE A 172 3.57 1.45 -4.10
N PRO A 173 4.72 1.37 -3.39
CA PRO A 173 5.94 2.05 -3.82
C PRO A 173 6.55 1.33 -5.03
N ALA A 174 7.07 2.07 -6.00
CA ALA A 174 7.74 1.55 -7.19
C ALA A 174 9.04 2.33 -7.46
N LEU A 175 10.14 1.60 -7.62
CA LEU A 175 11.49 2.15 -7.72
C LEU A 175 11.96 2.38 -9.16
N ARG A 176 11.29 1.76 -10.14
CA ARG A 176 11.64 1.79 -11.56
C ARG A 176 10.43 2.01 -12.47
N LYS A 177 9.30 1.36 -12.17
CA LYS A 177 8.09 1.49 -12.98
C LYS A 177 6.84 1.28 -12.15
N LEU A 178 5.88 2.19 -12.30
CA LEU A 178 4.51 2.00 -11.84
C LEU A 178 3.59 1.99 -13.06
N GLU A 179 2.77 0.95 -13.17
CA GLU A 179 1.83 0.80 -14.27
C GLU A 179 0.48 0.38 -13.73
N VAL A 180 -0.56 1.07 -14.19
CA VAL A 180 -1.95 0.71 -13.91
C VAL A 180 -2.56 0.29 -15.23
N ASN A 181 -3.07 -0.93 -15.27
CA ASN A 181 -3.69 -1.50 -16.43
C ASN A 181 -5.18 -1.74 -16.18
N PHE A 182 -5.96 -1.64 -17.24
CA PHE A 182 -7.38 -1.95 -17.25
C PHE A 182 -7.61 -3.24 -18.04
N TYR A 183 -8.35 -4.16 -17.44
CA TYR A 183 -8.66 -5.47 -18.01
C TYR A 183 -10.16 -5.74 -17.93
N HIS A 184 -10.66 -6.46 -18.93
CA HIS A 184 -12.04 -6.90 -19.01
C HIS A 184 -12.14 -8.25 -19.70
N GLU A 185 -12.79 -9.23 -19.08
CA GLU A 185 -12.82 -10.60 -19.60
C GLU A 185 -14.03 -10.90 -20.49
N ALA A 186 -15.22 -10.40 -20.15
CA ALA A 186 -16.45 -10.97 -20.67
C ALA A 186 -17.42 -9.94 -21.25
N GLY A 187 -17.91 -10.18 -22.47
CA GLY A 187 -18.95 -9.37 -23.10
C GLY A 187 -18.42 -8.42 -24.17
N ALA A 188 -19.15 -7.33 -24.41
CA ALA A 188 -18.76 -6.31 -25.37
C ALA A 188 -17.61 -5.45 -24.81
N PRO A 189 -16.72 -4.91 -25.67
CA PRO A 189 -15.65 -4.03 -25.22
C PRO A 189 -16.16 -2.93 -24.28
N LEU A 190 -15.46 -2.73 -23.16
CA LEU A 190 -15.77 -1.62 -22.26
C LEU A 190 -15.16 -0.36 -22.82
N THR A 191 -16.01 0.67 -22.93
CA THR A 191 -15.62 2.01 -23.36
C THR A 191 -15.95 3.01 -22.26
N ASP A 192 -15.23 4.13 -22.30
CA ASP A 192 -15.49 5.34 -21.50
C ASP A 192 -15.61 5.14 -19.99
N ARG A 193 -14.67 4.39 -19.40
CA ARG A 193 -14.61 4.13 -17.96
C ARG A 193 -13.76 5.14 -17.24
N TYR A 194 -14.37 5.86 -16.31
CA TYR A 194 -13.62 6.74 -15.43
C TYR A 194 -12.78 5.94 -14.44
N VAL A 195 -11.48 6.14 -14.49
CA VAL A 195 -10.50 5.66 -13.52
C VAL A 195 -9.78 6.87 -12.96
N ARG A 196 -9.63 6.93 -11.64
CA ARG A 196 -8.84 7.98 -10.98
C ARG A 196 -7.71 7.34 -10.22
N VAL A 197 -6.55 7.97 -10.28
CA VAL A 197 -5.42 7.60 -9.44
C VAL A 197 -4.76 8.81 -8.84
N VAL A 198 -4.10 8.59 -7.71
CA VAL A 198 -3.16 9.53 -7.12
C VAL A 198 -1.80 8.85 -7.05
N ILE A 199 -0.81 9.46 -7.68
CA ILE A 199 0.59 8.98 -7.67
C ILE A 199 1.44 10.03 -6.95
N GLY A 200 2.03 9.64 -5.83
CA GLY A 200 3.02 10.44 -5.13
C GLY A 200 4.41 10.22 -5.70
N ARG A 201 5.18 11.31 -5.79
CA ARG A 201 6.61 11.30 -6.13
C ARG A 201 7.40 11.70 -4.89
N TYR A 202 8.36 10.86 -4.56
CA TYR A 202 9.09 10.92 -3.31
C TYR A 202 10.58 10.83 -3.56
N LYS A 203 11.37 11.55 -2.77
CA LYS A 203 12.82 11.46 -2.85
C LYS A 203 13.28 10.15 -2.23
N LEU A 204 14.14 9.43 -2.94
CA LEU A 204 14.75 8.20 -2.43
C LEU A 204 15.92 8.56 -1.51
N THR A 205 15.61 8.76 -0.23
CA THR A 205 16.61 9.03 0.81
C THR A 205 17.39 7.78 1.18
N ASP A 206 18.52 7.92 1.88
CA ASP A 206 19.31 6.78 2.36
C ASP A 206 18.51 5.88 3.33
N ILE A 207 17.64 6.48 4.15
CA ILE A 207 16.69 5.78 5.02
C ILE A 207 15.70 4.95 4.22
N LEU A 208 15.15 5.51 3.14
CA LEU A 208 14.22 4.79 2.26
C LEU A 208 14.92 3.70 1.45
N ASN A 209 16.17 3.91 1.03
CA ASN A 209 16.98 2.84 0.45
C ASN A 209 17.12 1.68 1.44
N ALA A 210 17.46 1.95 2.70
CA ALA A 210 17.54 0.92 3.74
C ALA A 210 16.20 0.20 3.97
N ARG A 211 15.09 0.94 4.01
CA ARG A 211 13.73 0.38 4.19
C ARG A 211 13.33 -0.53 3.03
N PHE A 212 13.72 -0.20 1.81
CA PHE A 212 13.45 -1.02 0.62
C PHE A 212 14.51 -2.10 0.39
N GLY A 213 15.45 -2.32 1.32
CA GLY A 213 16.49 -3.34 1.20
C GLY A 213 17.53 -3.06 0.11
N ARG A 214 17.65 -1.79 -0.30
CA ARG A 214 18.63 -1.32 -1.29
C ARG A 214 19.95 -0.96 -0.60
N PRO A 215 21.05 -0.83 -1.35
CA PRO A 215 22.30 -0.30 -0.81
C PRO A 215 22.08 1.05 -0.10
N ALA A 216 22.44 1.11 1.17
CA ALA A 216 22.29 2.27 2.04
C ALA A 216 23.47 2.31 3.04
N SER A 217 23.66 3.43 3.72
CA SER A 217 24.69 3.50 4.76
C SER A 217 24.40 2.53 5.92
N ALA A 218 25.46 2.10 6.62
CA ALA A 218 25.32 1.27 7.81
C ALA A 218 24.47 1.95 8.89
N GLU A 219 24.56 3.28 8.99
CA GLU A 219 23.72 4.06 9.89
C GLU A 219 22.24 3.97 9.53
N ALA A 220 21.88 4.16 8.25
CA ALA A 220 20.49 4.07 7.82
C ALA A 220 19.87 2.68 8.08
N ILE A 221 20.64 1.62 7.82
CA ILE A 221 20.23 0.23 8.10
C ILE A 221 20.00 0.03 9.60
N GLU A 222 20.91 0.51 10.45
CA GLU A 222 20.77 0.43 11.91
C GLU A 222 19.53 1.20 12.40
N VAL A 223 19.27 2.39 11.87
CA VAL A 223 18.14 3.25 12.24
C VAL A 223 16.82 2.55 11.94
N ILE A 224 16.66 2.00 10.73
CA ILE A 224 15.48 1.21 10.34
C ILE A 224 15.33 -0.04 11.21
N LYS A 225 16.41 -0.81 11.44
CA LYS A 225 16.37 -2.02 12.28
C LYS A 225 15.98 -1.69 13.73
N ALA A 226 16.49 -0.59 14.27
CA ALA A 226 16.17 -0.13 15.62
C ALA A 226 14.72 0.37 15.76
N GLY A 227 14.12 0.86 14.67
CA GLY A 227 12.79 1.48 14.69
C GLY A 227 12.84 2.92 15.20
N VAL A 228 13.98 3.59 15.03
CA VAL A 228 14.12 5.02 15.27
C VAL A 228 13.92 5.75 13.95
N VAL A 229 13.20 6.86 13.99
CA VAL A 229 13.08 7.77 12.84
C VAL A 229 14.04 8.93 13.11
N PRO A 230 14.90 9.33 12.15
CA PRO A 230 15.79 10.47 12.31
C PRO A 230 15.04 11.81 12.40
#